data_AF-A0A9P3QRZ2-F1
#
_entry.id   AF-A0A9P3QRZ2-F1
#
_cell.length_a   1.000
_cell.length_b   1.000
_cell.length_c   1.000
_cell.angle_alpha   90.00
_cell.angle_beta   90.00
_cell.angle_gamma   90.00
#
_symmetry.space_group_name_H-M   'P 1'
#
loop_
_entity.id
_entity.type
_entity.pdbx_description
1 polymer ?
#
loop_
_entity_poly.entity_id
_entity_poly.type
_entity_poly.pdbx_seq_one_letter_code
_entity_poly.pdbx_strand_id
1 'polypeptide(L)'
;MNVLVIGANGKIGRLLVEKLAMEKGFFVRAMVRKAEQVSELEKLGAKPIIADLKKDFHYAYDEIEAVIFTAGSGGHTPASETVNIDQNGAIKAIETAKEKGVRRFIIVSSYGADNPENGPESLVHYLKAKQAADEELKRSGLDYTIVRPVGLSDDPATGKIAEVSGKPKTNIPRADVADFISEALSEKSSFYKTYTIESGDTPIKQFFN
;
A
#
# COMPACT_ATOMS: atom_id res chain seq x y z
N MET A 1 -0.59 16.78 -7.06
CA MET A 1 0.23 15.63 -6.65
C MET A 1 -0.01 14.48 -7.62
N ASN A 2 1.01 14.09 -8.38
CA ASN A 2 0.99 12.91 -9.24
C ASN A 2 1.30 11.66 -8.41
N VAL A 3 0.34 10.73 -8.34
CA VAL A 3 0.40 9.56 -7.45
C VAL A 3 0.47 8.28 -8.28
N LEU A 4 1.51 7.48 -8.08
CA LEU A 4 1.62 6.15 -8.66
C LEU A 4 1.04 5.11 -7.69
N VAL A 5 0.00 4.39 -8.11
CA VAL A 5 -0.56 3.27 -7.35
C VAL A 5 -0.04 1.96 -7.96
N ILE A 6 0.82 1.26 -7.23
CA ILE A 6 1.34 -0.06 -7.59
C ILE A 6 0.48 -1.14 -6.96
N GLY A 7 -0.04 -2.06 -7.77
CA GLY A 7 -1.08 -3.00 -7.34
C GLY A 7 -2.49 -2.41 -7.48
N ALA A 8 -2.67 -1.48 -8.42
CA ALA A 8 -3.91 -0.75 -8.65
C ALA A 8 -5.12 -1.64 -8.98
N ASN A 9 -4.92 -2.82 -9.56
CA ASN A 9 -6.02 -3.76 -9.82
C ASN A 9 -6.33 -4.69 -8.62
N GLY A 10 -5.59 -4.59 -7.51
CA GLY A 10 -5.90 -5.28 -6.26
C GLY A 10 -7.10 -4.66 -5.55
N LYS A 11 -7.67 -5.36 -4.56
CA LYS A 11 -8.87 -4.90 -3.85
C LYS A 11 -8.70 -3.52 -3.19
N ILE A 12 -7.62 -3.31 -2.43
CA ILE A 12 -7.30 -1.99 -1.82
C ILE A 12 -6.91 -0.98 -2.92
N GLY A 13 -6.11 -1.41 -3.91
CA GLY A 13 -5.66 -0.55 -5.00
C GLY A 13 -6.79 0.07 -5.81
N ARG A 14 -7.86 -0.69 -6.11
CA ARG A 14 -9.03 -0.18 -6.84
C ARG A 14 -9.78 0.87 -6.03
N LEU A 15 -9.98 0.63 -4.73
CA LEU A 15 -10.63 1.57 -3.81
C LEU A 15 -9.84 2.87 -3.69
N LEU A 16 -8.50 2.78 -3.62
CA LEU A 16 -7.62 3.95 -3.62
C LEU A 16 -7.68 4.72 -4.93
N VAL A 17 -7.63 4.02 -6.06
CA VAL A 17 -7.70 4.65 -7.38
C VAL A 17 -9.00 5.45 -7.52
N GLU A 18 -10.14 4.82 -7.21
CA GLU A 18 -11.45 5.47 -7.28
C GLU A 18 -11.52 6.71 -6.40
N LYS A 19 -11.07 6.59 -5.14
CA LYS A 19 -11.11 7.70 -4.18
C LYS A 19 -10.21 8.86 -4.59
N LEU A 20 -8.94 8.58 -4.87
CA LEU A 20 -7.97 9.62 -5.23
C LEU A 20 -8.33 10.31 -6.55
N ALA A 21 -8.95 9.59 -7.50
CA ALA A 21 -9.40 10.18 -8.75
C ALA A 21 -10.59 11.15 -8.58
N MET A 22 -11.40 10.99 -7.53
CA MET A 22 -12.49 11.91 -7.19
C MET A 22 -12.02 13.15 -6.41
N GLU A 23 -10.85 13.08 -5.78
CA GLU A 23 -10.29 14.16 -4.98
C GLU A 23 -9.57 15.20 -5.85
N LYS A 24 -9.83 16.48 -5.59
CA LYS A 24 -9.16 17.58 -6.32
C LYS A 24 -7.68 17.62 -5.93
N GLY A 25 -6.81 17.66 -6.94
CA GLY A 25 -5.37 17.86 -6.75
C GLY A 25 -4.54 16.59 -6.87
N PHE A 26 -5.17 15.42 -7.05
CA PHE A 26 -4.47 14.19 -7.39
C PHE A 26 -4.58 13.84 -8.87
N PHE A 27 -3.47 13.36 -9.45
CA PHE A 27 -3.46 12.69 -10.74
C PHE A 27 -2.99 11.27 -10.52
N VAL A 28 -3.91 10.31 -10.68
CA VAL A 28 -3.64 8.91 -10.35
C VAL A 28 -3.08 8.19 -11.56
N ARG A 29 -1.82 7.76 -11.48
CA ARG A 29 -1.24 6.78 -12.40
C ARG A 29 -1.41 5.39 -11.80
N ALA A 30 -2.13 4.52 -12.50
CA ALA A 30 -2.46 3.21 -11.99
C ALA A 30 -1.65 2.11 -12.69
N MET A 31 -0.69 1.51 -11.98
CA MET A 31 0.16 0.47 -12.56
C MET A 31 -0.57 -0.88 -12.62
N VAL A 32 -0.65 -1.45 -13.82
CA VAL A 32 -1.26 -2.75 -14.10
C VAL A 32 -0.33 -3.65 -14.89
N ARG A 33 -0.49 -4.97 -14.73
CA ARG A 33 0.36 -5.95 -15.41
C ARG A 33 -0.15 -6.30 -16.80
N LYS A 34 -1.46 -6.24 -17.02
CA LYS A 34 -2.11 -6.71 -18.26
C LYS A 34 -2.96 -5.61 -18.90
N ALA A 35 -2.96 -5.58 -20.23
CA ALA A 35 -3.76 -4.63 -21.01
C ALA A 35 -5.27 -4.74 -20.72
N GLU A 36 -5.77 -5.96 -20.44
CA GLU A 36 -7.19 -6.19 -20.09
C GLU A 36 -7.65 -5.46 -18.82
N GLN A 37 -6.73 -4.98 -17.97
CA GLN A 37 -7.04 -4.26 -16.73
C GLN A 37 -7.15 -2.74 -16.95
N VAL A 38 -6.76 -2.23 -18.11
CA VAL A 38 -6.66 -0.79 -18.40
C VAL A 38 -8.04 -0.14 -18.36
N SER A 39 -8.99 -0.65 -19.14
CA SER A 39 -10.31 -0.02 -19.32
C SER A 39 -11.07 0.15 -18.01
N GLU A 40 -10.92 -0.79 -17.08
CA GLU A 40 -11.60 -0.73 -15.79
C GLU A 40 -11.03 0.35 -14.87
N LEU A 41 -9.73 0.65 -14.97
CA LEU A 41 -9.11 1.70 -14.17
C LEU A 41 -9.30 3.09 -14.79
N GLU A 42 -9.41 3.19 -16.12
CA GLU A 42 -9.82 4.43 -16.80
C GLU A 42 -11.23 4.85 -16.37
N LYS A 43 -12.16 3.88 -16.26
CA LYS A 43 -13.52 4.14 -15.74
C LYS A 43 -13.53 4.68 -14.31
N LEU A 44 -12.53 4.31 -13.50
CA LEU A 44 -12.34 4.84 -12.14
C LEU A 44 -11.63 6.21 -12.13
N GLY A 45 -11.28 6.77 -13.28
CA GLY A 45 -10.66 8.09 -13.40
C GLY A 45 -9.12 8.11 -13.32
N ALA A 46 -8.47 6.95 -13.29
CA ALA A 46 -7.00 6.88 -13.35
C ALA A 46 -6.46 6.94 -14.79
N LYS A 47 -5.16 7.19 -14.90
CA LYS A 47 -4.35 6.98 -16.11
C LYS A 47 -3.55 5.69 -15.96
N PRO A 48 -3.97 4.56 -16.54
CA PRO A 48 -3.25 3.31 -16.35
C PRO A 48 -1.90 3.31 -17.04
N ILE A 49 -0.97 2.56 -16.47
CA ILE A 49 0.30 2.26 -17.12
C ILE A 49 0.59 0.76 -17.02
N ILE A 50 0.93 0.14 -18.15
CA ILE A 50 1.29 -1.28 -18.17
C ILE A 50 2.74 -1.40 -17.72
N ALA A 51 2.97 -2.08 -16.60
CA ALA A 51 4.28 -2.42 -16.10
C ALA A 51 4.21 -3.64 -15.16
N ASP A 52 5.33 -4.36 -15.01
CA ASP A 52 5.41 -5.59 -14.22
C ASP A 52 6.54 -5.47 -13.20
N LEU A 53 6.23 -5.74 -11.93
CA LEU A 53 7.22 -5.71 -10.83
C LEU A 53 8.40 -6.67 -11.05
N LYS A 54 8.22 -7.70 -11.89
CA LYS A 54 9.29 -8.65 -12.24
C LYS A 54 10.12 -8.22 -13.45
N LYS A 55 9.80 -7.07 -14.05
CA LYS A 55 10.48 -6.52 -15.23
C LYS A 55 10.96 -5.10 -14.93
N ASP A 56 11.37 -4.37 -15.96
CA ASP A 56 11.57 -2.94 -15.85
C ASP A 56 10.23 -2.20 -15.75
N PHE A 57 10.16 -1.25 -14.83
CA PHE A 57 9.01 -0.38 -14.60
C PHE A 57 9.44 1.06 -14.24
N HIS A 58 10.71 1.44 -14.45
CA HIS A 58 11.22 2.78 -14.10
C HIS A 58 10.44 3.90 -14.79
N TYR A 59 9.97 3.66 -16.02
CA TYR A 59 9.15 4.60 -16.79
C TYR A 59 7.79 4.91 -16.12
N ALA A 60 7.30 4.06 -15.20
CA ALA A 60 6.08 4.34 -14.45
C ALA A 60 6.23 5.49 -13.45
N TYR A 61 7.46 5.89 -13.12
CA TYR A 61 7.79 6.90 -12.14
C TYR A 61 7.97 8.31 -12.73
N ASP A 62 7.83 8.47 -14.05
CA ASP A 62 8.07 9.77 -14.69
C ASP A 62 7.07 10.82 -14.21
N GLU A 63 7.56 11.94 -13.67
CA GLU A 63 6.75 13.00 -13.06
C GLU A 63 5.91 12.55 -11.86
N ILE A 64 6.30 11.49 -11.14
CA ILE A 64 5.62 11.04 -9.91
C ILE A 64 6.14 11.79 -8.69
N GLU A 65 5.22 12.21 -7.83
CA GLU A 65 5.54 12.90 -6.56
C GLU A 65 5.34 11.99 -5.35
N ALA A 66 4.42 11.01 -5.45
CA ALA A 66 4.12 10.04 -4.42
C ALA A 66 3.86 8.65 -4.98
N VAL A 67 4.27 7.62 -4.24
CA VAL A 67 4.00 6.21 -4.57
C VAL A 67 3.18 5.56 -3.47
N ILE A 68 2.15 4.82 -3.85
CA ILE A 68 1.38 3.95 -2.95
C ILE A 68 1.53 2.51 -3.44
N PHE A 69 2.18 1.68 -2.62
CA PHE A 69 2.40 0.26 -2.91
C PHE A 69 1.37 -0.60 -2.17
N THR A 70 0.39 -1.11 -2.91
CA THR A 70 -0.64 -2.05 -2.41
C THR A 70 -0.56 -3.41 -3.09
N ALA A 71 0.49 -3.67 -3.87
CA ALA A 71 0.69 -4.95 -4.52
C ALA A 71 1.03 -6.06 -3.50
N GLY A 72 0.59 -7.26 -3.82
CA GLY A 72 0.96 -8.49 -3.14
C GLY A 72 0.72 -9.67 -4.06
N SER A 73 1.45 -10.76 -3.86
CA SER A 73 1.36 -11.97 -4.68
C SER A 73 -0.04 -12.61 -4.60
N GLY A 74 -0.66 -12.53 -3.43
CA GLY A 74 -1.94 -13.15 -3.11
C GLY A 74 -1.78 -14.63 -2.74
N GLY A 75 -2.51 -15.08 -1.71
CA GLY A 75 -2.32 -16.41 -1.11
C GLY A 75 -2.67 -17.63 -2.00
N HIS A 76 -3.13 -17.40 -3.24
CA HIS A 76 -3.36 -18.45 -4.23
C HIS A 76 -2.13 -18.70 -5.12
N THR A 77 -1.08 -17.89 -4.98
CA THR A 77 0.17 -18.03 -5.75
C THR A 77 1.21 -18.84 -4.97
N PRO A 78 2.21 -19.44 -5.65
CA PRO A 78 3.30 -20.14 -4.96
C PRO A 78 4.05 -19.21 -4.02
N ALA A 79 4.61 -19.75 -2.93
CA ALA A 79 5.37 -18.97 -1.93
C ALA A 79 6.55 -18.18 -2.54
N SER A 80 7.10 -18.64 -3.67
CA SER A 80 8.12 -17.90 -4.42
C SER A 80 7.63 -16.55 -4.94
N GLU A 81 6.35 -16.42 -5.29
CA GLU A 81 5.79 -15.14 -5.73
C GLU A 81 5.66 -14.14 -4.57
N THR A 82 5.50 -14.60 -3.33
CA THR A 82 5.59 -13.73 -2.14
C THR A 82 6.96 -13.08 -2.03
N VAL A 83 8.04 -13.83 -2.29
CA VAL A 83 9.40 -13.25 -2.33
C VAL A 83 9.55 -12.33 -3.54
N ASN A 84 9.08 -12.74 -4.73
CA ASN A 84 9.25 -11.95 -5.95
C ASN A 84 8.46 -10.63 -5.93
N ILE A 85 7.26 -10.62 -5.37
CA ILE A 85 6.34 -9.47 -5.42
C ILE A 85 6.36 -8.68 -4.12
N ASP A 86 6.06 -9.32 -2.98
CA ASP A 86 5.88 -8.63 -1.70
C ASP A 86 7.20 -8.15 -1.10
N GLN A 87 8.31 -8.83 -1.39
CA GLN A 87 9.66 -8.42 -0.97
C GLN A 87 10.41 -7.73 -2.11
N ASN A 88 10.84 -8.47 -3.14
CA ASN A 88 11.75 -7.95 -4.16
C ASN A 88 11.09 -6.86 -5.01
N GLY A 89 9.82 -7.04 -5.38
CA GLY A 89 9.05 -6.02 -6.10
C GLY A 89 8.86 -4.74 -5.28
N ALA A 90 8.60 -4.87 -3.98
CA ALA A 90 8.50 -3.73 -3.07
C ALA A 90 9.83 -3.01 -2.89
N ILE A 91 10.92 -3.75 -2.62
CA ILE A 91 12.27 -3.21 -2.50
C ILE A 91 12.67 -2.46 -3.77
N LYS A 92 12.49 -3.07 -4.94
CA LYS A 92 12.80 -2.42 -6.22
C LYS A 92 11.95 -1.17 -6.45
N ALA A 93 10.69 -1.17 -6.03
CA ALA A 93 9.84 0.03 -6.10
C ALA A 93 10.36 1.16 -5.20
N ILE A 94 10.83 0.85 -3.99
CA ILE A 94 11.45 1.80 -3.07
C ILE A 94 12.74 2.36 -3.66
N GLU A 95 13.60 1.51 -4.20
CA GLU A 95 14.84 1.91 -4.88
C GLU A 95 14.55 2.83 -6.07
N THR A 96 13.60 2.45 -6.93
CA THR A 96 13.18 3.25 -8.08
C THR A 96 12.63 4.62 -7.65
N ALA A 97 11.88 4.68 -6.54
CA ALA A 97 11.37 5.93 -5.99
C ALA A 97 12.51 6.88 -5.63
N LYS A 98 13.56 6.38 -4.96
CA LYS A 98 14.76 7.15 -4.60
C LYS A 98 15.49 7.65 -5.83
N GLU A 99 15.74 6.77 -6.80
CA GLU A 99 16.46 7.10 -8.04
C GLU A 99 15.72 8.17 -8.85
N LYS A 100 14.39 8.14 -8.85
CA LYS A 100 13.53 9.09 -9.57
C LYS A 100 13.23 10.36 -8.77
N GLY A 101 13.76 10.50 -7.56
CA GLY A 101 13.57 11.67 -6.71
C GLY A 101 12.14 11.82 -6.16
N VAL A 102 11.36 10.73 -6.13
CA VAL A 102 10.07 10.69 -5.44
C VAL A 102 10.33 10.91 -3.95
N ARG A 103 9.53 11.75 -3.29
CA ARG A 103 9.70 12.00 -1.84
C ARG A 103 8.79 11.15 -0.98
N ARG A 104 7.51 11.02 -1.38
CA ARG A 104 6.46 10.40 -0.57
C ARG A 104 6.26 8.93 -0.97
N PHE A 105 6.28 8.03 0.01
CA PHE A 105 6.06 6.60 -0.25
C PHE A 105 5.20 5.96 0.84
N ILE A 106 4.06 5.38 0.46
CA ILE A 106 3.19 4.64 1.37
C ILE A 106 3.16 3.17 0.95
N ILE A 107 3.31 2.25 1.91
CA ILE A 107 3.22 0.82 1.65
C ILE A 107 2.17 0.16 2.55
N VAL A 108 1.34 -0.71 1.94
CA VAL A 108 0.51 -1.65 2.68
C VAL A 108 1.38 -2.84 3.07
N SER A 109 1.69 -2.92 4.35
CA SER A 109 2.38 -4.01 5.02
C SER A 109 1.37 -4.97 5.68
N SER A 110 1.70 -5.55 6.83
CA SER A 110 0.84 -6.46 7.58
C SER A 110 1.12 -6.37 9.08
N TYR A 111 0.08 -6.52 9.90
CA TYR A 111 0.26 -6.88 11.31
C TYR A 111 1.18 -8.12 11.42
N GLY A 112 2.10 -8.10 12.38
CA GLY A 112 3.10 -9.15 12.59
C GLY A 112 4.37 -9.04 11.75
N ALA A 113 4.47 -8.08 10.82
CA ALA A 113 5.68 -7.88 10.03
C ALA A 113 6.87 -7.33 10.85
N ASP A 114 6.64 -6.74 12.02
CA ASP A 114 7.70 -6.40 12.98
C ASP A 114 8.33 -7.61 13.66
N ASN A 115 7.56 -8.69 13.86
CA ASN A 115 8.05 -9.89 14.51
C ASN A 115 7.52 -11.17 13.85
N PRO A 116 8.00 -11.50 12.64
CA PRO A 116 7.47 -12.60 11.83
C PRO A 116 7.46 -13.96 12.53
N GLU A 117 8.48 -14.24 13.35
CA GLU A 117 8.64 -15.54 14.03
C GLU A 117 7.57 -15.79 15.11
N ASN A 118 6.92 -14.73 15.59
CA ASN A 118 5.81 -14.83 16.55
C ASN A 118 4.44 -14.95 15.86
N GLY A 119 4.39 -14.91 14.53
CA GLY A 119 3.18 -15.12 13.75
C GLY A 119 2.81 -16.61 13.59
N PRO A 120 1.64 -16.91 13.00
CA PRO A 120 1.30 -18.27 12.61
C PRO A 120 2.35 -18.85 11.65
N GLU A 121 2.78 -20.10 11.85
CA GLU A 121 3.83 -20.75 11.05
C GLU A 121 3.58 -20.64 9.54
N SER A 122 2.32 -20.80 9.11
CA SER A 122 1.91 -20.67 7.70
C SER A 122 2.12 -19.27 7.11
N LEU A 123 2.20 -18.23 7.95
CA LEU A 123 2.38 -16.85 7.54
C LEU A 123 3.82 -16.34 7.74
N VAL A 124 4.70 -17.06 8.43
CA VAL A 124 6.07 -16.60 8.72
C VAL A 124 6.81 -16.16 7.45
N HIS A 125 6.72 -16.94 6.37
CA HIS A 125 7.36 -16.61 5.09
C HIS A 125 6.86 -15.28 4.50
N TYR A 126 5.54 -15.04 4.58
CA TYR A 126 4.92 -13.80 4.13
C TYR A 126 5.30 -12.62 5.01
N LEU A 127 5.24 -12.79 6.34
CA LEU A 127 5.62 -11.74 7.29
C LEU A 127 7.09 -11.36 7.15
N LYS A 128 8.00 -12.30 6.88
CA LYS A 128 9.41 -12.02 6.57
C LYS A 128 9.57 -11.19 5.29
N ALA A 129 8.81 -11.51 4.24
CA ALA A 129 8.82 -10.72 3.00
C ALA A 129 8.37 -9.27 3.25
N LYS A 130 7.27 -9.08 3.99
CA LYS A 130 6.78 -7.75 4.39
C LYS A 130 7.77 -7.01 5.29
N GLN A 131 8.38 -7.70 6.26
CA GLN A 131 9.41 -7.13 7.12
C GLN A 131 10.60 -6.61 6.31
N ALA A 132 11.10 -7.39 5.34
CA ALA A 132 12.22 -6.97 4.52
C ALA A 132 11.92 -5.69 3.73
N ALA A 133 10.72 -5.57 3.16
CA ALA A 133 10.28 -4.36 2.48
C ALA A 133 10.10 -3.16 3.44
N ASP A 134 9.51 -3.39 4.61
CA ASP A 134 9.34 -2.35 5.65
C ASP A 134 10.69 -1.79 6.09
N GLU A 135 11.66 -2.66 6.37
CA GLU A 135 12.98 -2.25 6.83
C GLU A 135 13.79 -1.55 5.74
N GLU A 136 13.61 -1.94 4.46
CA GLU A 136 14.20 -1.18 3.36
C GLU A 136 13.58 0.22 3.23
N LEU A 137 12.25 0.31 3.32
CA LEU A 137 11.56 1.60 3.27
C LEU A 137 12.00 2.52 4.42
N LYS A 138 12.20 1.99 5.63
CA LYS A 138 12.72 2.77 6.76
C LYS A 138 14.13 3.31 6.52
N ARG A 139 15.00 2.54 5.86
CA ARG A 139 16.38 2.95 5.52
C ARG A 139 16.45 3.84 4.27
N SER A 140 15.38 3.94 3.50
CA SER A 140 15.37 4.60 2.19
C SER A 140 15.63 6.11 2.23
N GLY A 141 15.30 6.77 3.34
CA GLY A 141 15.27 8.23 3.46
C GLY A 141 14.06 8.92 2.80
N LEU A 142 13.09 8.15 2.29
CA LEU A 142 11.82 8.67 1.77
C LEU A 142 10.92 9.14 2.93
N ASP A 143 10.06 10.13 2.67
CA ASP A 143 8.96 10.52 3.56
C ASP A 143 7.94 9.38 3.60
N TYR A 144 8.23 8.32 4.36
CA TYR A 144 7.46 7.09 4.27
C TYR A 144 6.27 7.02 5.22
N THR A 145 5.28 6.20 4.89
CA THR A 145 4.31 5.67 5.85
C THR A 145 4.11 4.18 5.61
N ILE A 146 4.31 3.37 6.64
CA ILE A 146 4.06 1.92 6.59
C ILE A 146 2.71 1.66 7.26
N VAL A 147 1.77 1.05 6.55
CA VAL A 147 0.44 0.72 7.07
C VAL A 147 0.33 -0.79 7.25
N ARG A 148 0.19 -1.26 8.48
CA ARG A 148 0.09 -2.66 8.88
C ARG A 148 -1.34 -2.98 9.30
N PRO A 149 -2.26 -3.20 8.36
CA PRO A 149 -3.60 -3.62 8.73
C PRO A 149 -3.56 -5.00 9.41
N VAL A 150 -4.54 -5.21 10.28
CA VAL A 150 -4.91 -6.54 10.81
C VAL A 150 -5.64 -7.35 9.74
N GLY A 151 -6.37 -8.41 10.14
CA GLY A 151 -7.17 -9.21 9.20
C GLY A 151 -8.11 -8.33 8.35
N LEU A 152 -8.09 -8.53 7.03
CA LEU A 152 -8.81 -7.69 6.07
C LEU A 152 -10.18 -8.30 5.72
N SER A 153 -11.25 -7.50 5.82
CA SER A 153 -12.58 -7.87 5.32
C SER A 153 -12.98 -7.09 4.06
N ASP A 154 -14.02 -7.58 3.38
CA ASP A 154 -14.65 -6.90 2.23
C ASP A 154 -15.95 -6.17 2.65
N ASP A 155 -16.12 -5.90 3.94
CA ASP A 155 -17.27 -5.15 4.45
C ASP A 155 -17.21 -3.68 3.98
N PRO A 156 -18.34 -2.96 3.99
CA PRO A 156 -18.36 -1.52 3.73
C PRO A 156 -17.44 -0.75 4.71
N ALA A 157 -16.93 0.40 4.26
CA ALA A 157 -16.16 1.32 5.11
C ALA A 157 -17.00 1.76 6.32
N THR A 158 -16.36 1.76 7.49
CA THR A 158 -16.94 2.32 8.72
C THR A 158 -16.54 3.79 8.91
N GLY A 159 -15.47 4.22 8.25
CA GLY A 159 -14.87 5.55 8.40
C GLY A 159 -14.13 5.75 9.72
N LYS A 160 -13.94 4.69 10.50
CA LYS A 160 -13.33 4.73 11.83
C LYS A 160 -12.34 3.60 12.04
N ILE A 161 -11.26 3.91 12.73
CA ILE A 161 -10.18 2.95 13.01
C ILE A 161 -9.69 3.12 14.45
N ALA A 162 -8.80 2.22 14.85
CA ALA A 162 -7.94 2.37 16.01
C ALA A 162 -6.52 1.91 15.67
N GLU A 163 -5.53 2.47 16.37
CA GLU A 163 -4.20 1.89 16.38
C GLU A 163 -4.17 0.70 17.35
N VAL A 164 -3.59 -0.41 16.90
CA VAL A 164 -3.54 -1.65 17.68
C VAL A 164 -2.64 -1.47 18.89
N SER A 165 -3.22 -1.64 20.08
CA SER A 165 -2.50 -1.70 21.36
C SER A 165 -2.52 -3.14 21.89
N GLY A 166 -1.44 -3.88 21.66
CA GLY A 166 -1.32 -5.29 22.06
C GLY A 166 -1.81 -6.25 20.97
N LYS A 167 -2.73 -7.15 21.31
CA LYS A 167 -3.32 -8.08 20.33
C LYS A 167 -4.50 -7.42 19.60
N PRO A 168 -4.62 -7.60 18.27
CA PRO A 168 -5.80 -7.21 17.51
C PRO A 168 -7.07 -7.78 18.10
N LYS A 169 -8.12 -6.97 18.13
CA LYS A 169 -9.46 -7.34 18.62
C LYS A 169 -10.45 -7.50 17.48
N THR A 170 -10.18 -6.87 16.34
CA THR A 170 -11.08 -6.81 15.19
C THR A 170 -10.34 -7.07 13.87
N ASN A 171 -11.12 -7.23 12.81
CA ASN A 171 -10.65 -7.09 11.44
C ASN A 171 -10.86 -5.65 10.96
N ILE A 172 -10.29 -5.27 9.83
CA ILE A 172 -10.48 -3.96 9.20
C ILE A 172 -10.98 -4.10 7.76
N PRO A 173 -12.03 -3.36 7.35
CA PRO A 173 -12.44 -3.30 5.95
C PRO A 173 -11.31 -2.79 5.06
N ARG A 174 -11.14 -3.40 3.89
CA ARG A 174 -10.20 -2.90 2.86
C ARG A 174 -10.51 -1.45 2.45
N ALA A 175 -11.78 -1.05 2.54
CA ALA A 175 -12.21 0.31 2.29
C ALA A 175 -11.67 1.28 3.35
N ASP A 176 -11.73 0.94 4.65
CA ASP A 176 -11.14 1.78 5.69
C ASP A 176 -9.61 1.89 5.59
N VAL A 177 -8.92 0.84 5.10
CA VAL A 177 -7.49 0.91 4.80
C VAL A 177 -7.22 1.89 3.64
N ALA A 178 -8.05 1.88 2.59
CA ALA A 178 -7.93 2.82 1.49
C ALA A 178 -8.21 4.27 1.95
N ASP A 179 -9.22 4.48 2.80
CA ASP A 179 -9.55 5.76 3.40
C ASP A 179 -8.38 6.30 4.24
N PHE A 180 -7.81 5.45 5.09
CA PHE A 180 -6.64 5.81 5.91
C PHE A 180 -5.43 6.23 5.07
N ILE A 181 -5.13 5.50 4.00
CA ILE A 181 -4.01 5.80 3.11
C ILE A 181 -4.24 7.11 2.34
N SER A 182 -5.48 7.38 1.90
CA SER A 182 -5.83 8.63 1.23
C SER A 182 -5.56 9.84 2.13
N GLU A 183 -6.01 9.76 3.39
CA GLU A 183 -5.78 10.80 4.39
C GLU A 183 -4.27 10.93 4.67
N ALA A 184 -3.59 9.82 4.95
CA ALA A 184 -2.15 9.81 5.24
C ALA A 184 -1.30 10.43 4.11
N LEU A 185 -1.75 10.39 2.85
CA LEU A 185 -0.98 10.83 1.69
C LEU A 185 -0.50 12.29 1.83
N SER A 186 -1.35 13.17 2.36
CA SER A 186 -1.04 14.60 2.51
C SER A 186 -0.65 14.99 3.95
N GLU A 187 -0.83 14.09 4.92
CA GLU A 187 -0.60 14.38 6.34
C GLU A 187 0.88 14.25 6.73
N LYS A 188 1.53 15.40 7.02
CA LYS A 188 2.95 15.42 7.42
C LYS A 188 3.22 14.69 8.74
N SER A 189 2.25 14.65 9.66
CA SER A 189 2.38 13.91 10.92
C SER A 189 2.51 12.40 10.70
N SER A 190 2.11 11.89 9.51
CA SER A 190 2.26 10.50 9.11
C SER A 190 3.64 10.15 8.55
N PHE A 191 4.51 11.13 8.30
CA PHE A 191 5.82 10.90 7.69
C PHE A 191 6.76 10.20 8.67
N TYR A 192 7.53 9.24 8.16
CA TYR A 192 8.43 8.38 8.92
C TYR A 192 7.72 7.55 10.01
N LYS A 193 6.43 7.25 9.81
CA LYS A 193 5.61 6.48 10.76
C LYS A 193 5.27 5.10 10.24
N THR A 194 5.06 4.20 11.19
CA THR A 194 4.46 2.87 10.97
C THR A 194 3.20 2.81 11.81
N TYR A 195 2.07 2.49 11.20
CA TYR A 195 0.78 2.37 11.88
C TYR A 195 0.29 0.95 11.77
N THR A 196 -0.06 0.34 12.90
CA THR A 196 -0.77 -0.94 12.90
C THR A 196 -2.24 -0.66 13.19
N ILE A 197 -3.12 -0.93 12.22
CA ILE A 197 -4.51 -0.44 12.27
C ILE A 197 -5.54 -1.57 12.29
N GLU A 198 -6.59 -1.37 13.07
CA GLU A 198 -7.79 -2.22 13.14
C GLU A 198 -9.07 -1.37 13.10
N SER A 199 -10.25 -1.99 12.98
CA SER A 199 -11.51 -1.25 13.13
C SER A 199 -11.63 -0.70 14.55
N GLY A 200 -12.20 0.49 14.68
CA GLY A 200 -12.33 1.14 15.98
C GLY A 200 -13.29 2.31 15.96
N ASP A 201 -13.11 3.24 16.90
CA ASP A 201 -14.05 4.34 17.12
C ASP A 201 -13.52 5.71 16.69
N THR A 202 -12.23 5.83 16.37
CA THR A 202 -11.62 7.10 15.98
C THR A 202 -11.89 7.37 14.49
N PRO A 203 -12.59 8.48 14.13
CA PRO A 203 -12.78 8.85 12.73
C PRO A 203 -11.44 9.04 12.02
N ILE A 204 -11.29 8.47 10.81
CA ILE A 204 -10.02 8.52 10.05
C ILE A 204 -9.54 9.97 9.85
N LYS A 205 -10.46 10.90 9.54
CA LYS A 205 -10.17 12.33 9.36
C LYS A 205 -9.63 13.05 10.60
N GLN A 206 -9.74 12.42 11.77
CA GLN A 206 -9.26 12.97 13.04
C GLN A 206 -8.05 12.20 13.57
N PHE A 207 -7.63 11.14 12.88
CA PHE A 207 -6.60 10.23 13.38
C PHE A 207 -5.20 10.85 13.43
N PHE A 208 -4.90 11.78 12.52
CA PHE A 208 -3.58 12.40 12.39
C PHE A 208 -3.40 13.70 13.18
N ASN A 209 -4.44 14.13 13.91
CA ASN A 209 -4.51 15.38 14.67
C ASN A 209 -4.09 15.24 16.13
#